data_AF-A0A916WZC7-F1
#
_entry.id   AF-A0A916WZC7-F1
#
_cell.length_a   1.000
_cell.length_b   1.000
_cell.length_c   1.000
_cell.angle_alpha   90.00
_cell.angle_beta   90.00
_cell.angle_gamma   90.00
#
_symmetry.space_group_name_H-M   'P 1'
#
loop_
_entity.id
_entity.type
_entity.pdbx_description
1 polymer ?
#
loop_
_entity_poly.entity_id
_entity_poly.type
_entity_poly.pdbx_seq_one_letter_code
_entity_poly.pdbx_strand_id
1 'polypeptide(L)'
;MTAAARLKWCANWANGSTALGFAIARVGGAHVADGPRGLYLAGGYRFGFPIAGAFTVGNVLISRSDWDRLQQEDPDLITHEEQHSWQYVVCGGLPFLPLYGAALAWSWVRTGDFASRNVFERNAGLAMGGYRERSVRSLGTALRSLRTGNTA
;
A
#
# COMPACT_ATOMS: atom_id res chain seq x y z
N MET A 1 -15.08 -6.65 -16.55
CA MET A 1 -15.11 -6.01 -15.21
C MET A 1 -16.43 -6.33 -14.53
N THR A 2 -16.40 -6.74 -13.26
CA THR A 2 -17.61 -6.95 -12.44
C THR A 2 -18.24 -5.60 -12.03
N ALA A 3 -19.48 -5.61 -11.51
CA ALA A 3 -20.13 -4.41 -11.00
C ALA A 3 -19.34 -3.75 -9.85
N ALA A 4 -18.81 -4.57 -8.92
CA ALA A 4 -17.96 -4.09 -7.84
C ALA A 4 -16.67 -3.43 -8.37
N ALA A 5 -16.00 -4.05 -9.34
CA ALA A 5 -14.81 -3.47 -9.96
C ALA A 5 -15.10 -2.14 -10.66
N ARG A 6 -16.25 -2.01 -11.32
CA ARG A 6 -16.69 -0.75 -11.93
C ARG A 6 -16.97 0.34 -10.89
N LEU A 7 -17.64 -0.01 -9.79
CA LEU A 7 -17.89 0.92 -8.68
C LEU A 7 -16.58 1.47 -8.12
N LYS A 8 -15.64 0.59 -7.78
CA LYS A 8 -14.31 0.95 -7.28
C LYS A 8 -13.57 1.85 -8.26
N TRP A 9 -13.58 1.46 -9.54
CA TRP A 9 -12.93 2.21 -10.61
C TRP A 9 -13.47 3.64 -10.67
N CYS A 10 -14.80 3.80 -10.77
CA CYS A 10 -15.45 5.10 -10.82
C CYS A 10 -15.20 5.93 -9.56
N ALA A 11 -15.33 5.33 -8.37
CA ALA A 11 -15.15 6.03 -7.10
C ALA A 11 -13.74 6.59 -6.94
N ASN A 12 -12.71 5.80 -7.31
CA ASN A 12 -11.32 6.24 -7.23
C ASN A 12 -10.91 7.26 -8.30
N TRP A 13 -11.64 7.32 -9.41
CA TRP A 13 -11.51 8.45 -10.34
C TRP A 13 -12.21 9.70 -9.79
N ALA A 14 -13.43 9.55 -9.28
CA ALA A 14 -14.21 10.66 -8.74
C ALA A 14 -13.55 11.32 -7.52
N ASN A 15 -12.89 10.55 -6.65
CA ASN A 15 -12.18 11.08 -5.48
C ASN A 15 -10.74 11.57 -5.78
N GLY A 16 -10.31 11.54 -7.05
CA GLY A 16 -9.00 12.03 -7.50
C GLY A 16 -7.80 11.15 -7.16
N SER A 17 -7.97 10.06 -6.41
CA SER A 17 -6.86 9.16 -6.04
C SER A 17 -6.20 8.51 -7.25
N THR A 18 -6.99 8.08 -8.25
CA THR A 18 -6.43 7.47 -9.47
C THR A 18 -5.60 8.48 -10.26
N ALA A 19 -6.08 9.72 -10.37
CA ALA A 19 -5.33 10.79 -11.03
C ALA A 19 -4.00 11.07 -10.32
N LEU A 20 -4.01 11.08 -8.98
CA LEU A 20 -2.78 11.19 -8.19
C LEU A 20 -1.83 10.01 -8.43
N GLY A 21 -2.34 8.78 -8.50
CA GLY A 21 -1.55 7.59 -8.79
C GLY A 21 -0.83 7.69 -10.14
N PHE A 22 -1.54 8.14 -11.19
CA PHE A 22 -0.93 8.40 -12.49
C PHE A 22 0.11 9.52 -12.42
N ALA A 23 -0.14 10.60 -11.67
CA ALA A 23 0.83 11.67 -11.50
C ALA A 23 2.12 11.16 -10.81
N ILE A 24 1.99 10.34 -9.77
CA ILE A 24 3.13 9.73 -9.07
C ILE A 24 3.89 8.78 -10.01
N ALA A 25 3.19 7.89 -10.72
CA ALA A 25 3.80 6.98 -11.69
C ALA A 25 4.57 7.77 -12.77
N ARG A 26 3.99 8.85 -13.29
CA ARG A 26 4.59 9.72 -14.31
C ARG A 26 5.83 10.44 -13.78
N VAL A 27 5.77 11.00 -12.58
CA VAL A 27 6.90 11.68 -11.91
C VAL A 27 8.01 10.67 -11.57
N GLY A 28 7.64 9.44 -11.27
CA GLY A 28 8.54 8.30 -11.06
C GLY A 28 9.12 7.69 -12.33
N GLY A 29 8.65 8.08 -13.51
CA GLY A 29 9.07 7.49 -14.78
C GLY A 29 8.61 6.04 -14.98
N ALA A 30 7.57 5.61 -14.27
CA ALA A 30 7.03 4.26 -14.38
C ALA A 30 6.29 4.07 -15.72
N HIS A 31 6.38 2.86 -16.27
CA HIS A 31 5.57 2.43 -17.41
C HIS A 31 4.25 1.86 -16.90
N VAL A 32 3.13 2.36 -17.43
CA VAL A 32 1.79 1.93 -17.00
C VAL A 32 1.18 0.99 -18.03
N ALA A 33 0.70 -0.16 -17.56
CA ALA A 33 -0.07 -1.13 -18.33
C ALA A 33 -1.44 -1.37 -17.69
N ASP A 34 -2.39 -1.85 -18.49
CA ASP A 34 -3.69 -2.27 -17.97
C ASP A 34 -3.56 -3.53 -17.12
N GLY A 35 -4.18 -3.50 -15.94
CA GLY A 35 -4.24 -4.61 -15.00
C GLY A 35 -5.62 -5.24 -14.89
N PRO A 36 -5.74 -6.31 -14.09
CA PRO A 36 -7.03 -6.96 -13.87
C PRO A 36 -8.00 -6.03 -13.15
N ARG A 37 -9.31 -6.25 -13.37
CA ARG A 37 -10.40 -5.62 -12.60
C ARG A 37 -10.36 -4.08 -12.55
N GLY A 38 -9.83 -3.46 -13.61
CA GLY A 38 -9.74 -1.99 -13.72
C GLY A 38 -8.59 -1.38 -12.92
N LEU A 39 -7.58 -2.18 -12.56
CA LEU A 39 -6.33 -1.68 -12.01
C LEU A 39 -5.39 -1.23 -13.13
N TYR A 40 -4.44 -0.38 -12.78
CA TYR A 40 -3.33 0.02 -13.64
C TYR A 40 -2.02 -0.39 -12.96
N LEU A 41 -1.19 -1.13 -13.69
CA LEU A 41 0.08 -1.64 -13.19
C LEU A 41 1.20 -0.72 -13.68
N ALA A 42 1.78 0.06 -12.77
CA ALA A 42 2.89 0.96 -13.04
C ALA A 42 4.20 0.34 -12.54
N GLY A 43 5.03 -0.15 -13.46
CA GLY A 43 6.33 -0.77 -13.16
C GLY A 43 7.51 0.14 -13.48
N GLY A 44 8.68 -0.14 -12.92
CA GLY A 44 9.92 0.61 -13.21
C GLY A 44 10.00 1.99 -12.54
N TYR A 45 9.25 2.21 -11.47
CA TYR A 45 9.28 3.46 -10.70
C TYR A 45 10.68 3.76 -10.15
N ARG A 46 11.22 4.95 -10.37
CA ARG A 46 12.65 5.21 -10.08
C ARG A 46 12.98 5.49 -8.62
N PHE A 47 12.05 6.03 -7.83
CA PHE A 47 12.34 6.47 -6.47
C PHE A 47 12.36 5.30 -5.49
N GLY A 48 13.23 5.37 -4.47
CA GLY A 48 13.34 4.36 -3.42
C GLY A 48 12.28 4.45 -2.32
N PHE A 49 11.29 5.32 -2.47
CA PHE A 49 10.19 5.49 -1.53
C PHE A 49 8.86 5.21 -2.22
N PRO A 50 7.99 4.34 -1.65
CA PRO A 50 8.12 3.64 -0.36
C PRO A 50 9.07 2.40 -0.42
N ILE A 51 9.53 1.94 0.74
CA ILE A 51 10.47 0.81 0.91
C ILE A 51 9.81 -0.56 0.59
N ALA A 52 8.48 -0.58 0.44
CA ALA A 52 7.70 -1.78 0.10
C ALA A 52 7.90 -2.22 -1.36
N GLY A 53 7.63 -3.51 -1.64
CA GLY A 53 7.75 -4.09 -2.99
C GLY A 53 6.79 -3.49 -4.01
N ALA A 54 5.64 -3.00 -3.56
CA ALA A 54 4.68 -2.22 -4.33
C ALA A 54 3.89 -1.30 -3.38
N PHE A 55 3.10 -0.40 -3.95
CA PHE A 55 2.11 0.39 -3.21
C PHE A 55 0.97 0.84 -4.13
N THR A 56 -0.18 1.16 -3.53
CA THR A 56 -1.38 1.53 -4.28
C THR A 56 -1.80 2.98 -4.06
N VAL A 57 -2.20 3.65 -5.14
CA VAL A 57 -2.81 4.98 -5.13
C VAL A 57 -4.04 4.99 -6.03
N GLY A 58 -5.24 5.00 -5.45
CA GLY A 58 -6.48 4.81 -6.18
C GLY A 58 -6.52 3.45 -6.88
N ASN A 59 -6.66 3.43 -8.20
CA ASN A 59 -6.58 2.20 -9.00
C ASN A 59 -5.17 1.91 -9.56
N VAL A 60 -4.16 2.71 -9.23
CA VAL A 60 -2.80 2.57 -9.77
C VAL A 60 -1.91 1.86 -8.75
N LEU A 61 -1.41 0.69 -9.12
CA LEU A 61 -0.44 -0.09 -8.36
C LEU A 61 0.95 0.25 -8.89
N ILE A 62 1.83 0.72 -8.01
CA ILE A 62 3.13 1.26 -8.39
C ILE A 62 4.23 0.41 -7.77
N SER A 63 5.19 -0.03 -8.58
CA SER A 63 6.38 -0.74 -8.12
C SER A 63 7.64 -0.27 -8.83
N ARG A 64 8.77 -0.42 -8.13
CA ARG A 64 10.13 -0.31 -8.69
C ARG A 64 10.44 -1.44 -9.67
N SER A 65 9.90 -2.62 -9.42
CA SER A 65 10.13 -3.82 -10.22
C SER A 65 9.11 -3.93 -11.35
N ASP A 66 9.38 -4.89 -12.24
CA ASP A 66 8.43 -5.30 -13.26
C ASP A 66 7.30 -6.15 -12.65
N TRP A 67 6.07 -5.94 -13.13
CA TRP A 67 4.88 -6.60 -12.57
C TRP A 67 4.76 -8.07 -12.94
N ASP A 68 5.24 -8.50 -14.12
CA ASP A 68 5.23 -9.91 -14.50
C ASP A 68 6.16 -10.71 -13.59
N ARG A 69 7.32 -10.13 -13.28
CA ARG A 69 8.26 -10.71 -12.31
C ARG A 69 7.67 -10.79 -10.91
N LEU A 70 7.09 -9.69 -10.42
CA LEU A 70 6.50 -9.65 -9.08
C LEU A 70 5.36 -10.66 -8.92
N GLN A 71 4.52 -10.82 -9.93
CA GLN A 71 3.43 -11.79 -9.90
C GLN A 71 3.91 -13.25 -9.93
N GLN A 72 5.08 -13.51 -10.53
CA GLN A 72 5.72 -14.82 -10.48
C GLN A 72 6.34 -15.12 -9.10
N GLU A 73 6.93 -14.11 -8.46
CA GLU A 73 7.54 -14.23 -7.13
C GLU A 73 6.46 -14.32 -6.02
N ASP A 74 5.39 -13.53 -6.14
CA ASP A 74 4.26 -13.47 -5.22
C ASP A 74 2.93 -13.32 -5.98
N PRO A 75 2.21 -14.43 -6.22
CA PRO A 75 0.93 -14.43 -6.93
C PRO A 75 -0.17 -13.63 -6.21
N ASP A 76 -0.06 -13.44 -4.90
CA ASP A 76 -1.11 -12.81 -4.09
C ASP A 76 -0.91 -11.29 -3.96
N LEU A 77 0.25 -10.76 -4.38
CA LEU A 77 0.59 -9.34 -4.26
C LEU A 77 -0.44 -8.41 -4.91
N ILE A 78 -0.90 -8.73 -6.13
CA ILE A 78 -1.93 -7.90 -6.79
C ILE A 78 -3.24 -7.91 -6.00
N THR A 79 -3.58 -9.04 -5.37
CA THR A 79 -4.79 -9.15 -4.56
C THR A 79 -4.67 -8.33 -3.29
N HIS A 80 -3.49 -8.33 -2.64
CA HIS A 80 -3.18 -7.48 -1.49
C HIS A 80 -3.29 -5.99 -1.85
N GLU A 81 -2.58 -5.57 -2.89
CA GLU A 81 -2.55 -4.19 -3.34
C GLU A 81 -3.93 -3.70 -3.81
N GLU A 82 -4.73 -4.59 -4.41
CA GLU A 82 -6.11 -4.28 -4.74
C GLU A 82 -6.96 -3.91 -3.50
N GLN A 83 -6.70 -4.50 -2.33
CA GLN A 83 -7.46 -4.13 -1.13
C GLN A 83 -7.25 -2.66 -0.76
N HIS A 84 -6.04 -2.13 -0.94
CA HIS A 84 -5.78 -0.71 -0.74
C HIS A 84 -6.58 0.18 -1.70
N SER A 85 -6.83 -0.27 -2.93
CA SER A 85 -7.70 0.46 -3.86
C SER A 85 -9.14 0.58 -3.34
N TRP A 86 -9.65 -0.41 -2.60
CA TRP A 86 -10.94 -0.31 -1.91
C TRP A 86 -10.88 0.57 -0.67
N GLN A 87 -9.76 0.60 0.04
CA GLN A 87 -9.57 1.47 1.20
C GLN A 87 -9.60 2.96 0.81
N TYR A 88 -9.07 3.33 -0.37
CA TYR A 88 -9.30 4.67 -0.94
C TYR A 88 -10.78 4.96 -1.10
N VAL A 89 -11.59 4.02 -1.59
CA VAL A 89 -13.04 4.22 -1.73
C VAL A 89 -13.69 4.44 -0.35
N VAL A 90 -13.41 3.57 0.62
CA VAL A 90 -13.99 3.63 1.97
C VAL A 90 -13.59 4.91 2.72
N CYS A 91 -12.34 5.35 2.57
CA CYS A 91 -11.82 6.56 3.21
C CYS A 91 -12.13 7.85 2.44
N GLY A 92 -12.87 7.79 1.32
CA GLY A 92 -13.22 8.98 0.53
C GLY A 92 -12.06 9.58 -0.27
N GLY A 93 -11.07 8.77 -0.65
CA GLY A 93 -9.93 9.14 -1.48
C GLY A 93 -8.68 9.47 -0.66
N LEU A 94 -8.13 10.67 -0.86
CA LEU A 94 -6.87 11.10 -0.25
C LEU A 94 -6.82 11.08 1.29
N PRO A 95 -7.92 11.19 2.06
CA PRO A 95 -7.88 11.01 3.52
C PRO A 95 -7.34 9.63 3.95
N PHE A 96 -7.34 8.63 3.06
CA PHE A 96 -6.68 7.36 3.30
C PHE A 96 -5.19 7.52 3.66
N LEU A 97 -4.46 8.43 3.01
CA LEU A 97 -3.02 8.60 3.21
C LEU A 97 -2.64 8.97 4.66
N PRO A 98 -3.20 10.04 5.28
CA PRO A 98 -2.90 10.34 6.67
C PRO A 98 -3.41 9.27 7.64
N LEU A 99 -4.56 8.63 7.36
CA LEU A 99 -5.07 7.52 8.19
C LEU A 99 -4.12 6.31 8.17
N TYR A 100 -3.64 5.94 6.99
CA TYR A 100 -2.67 4.88 6.80
C TYR A 100 -1.35 5.22 7.52
N GLY A 101 -0.87 6.46 7.39
CA GLY A 101 0.31 6.93 8.12
C GLY A 101 0.16 6.83 9.64
N ALA A 102 -1.00 7.19 10.18
CA ALA A 102 -1.30 7.04 11.61
C ALA A 102 -1.33 5.56 12.05
N ALA A 103 -1.92 4.67 11.23
CA ALA A 103 -1.96 3.24 11.50
C ALA A 103 -0.56 2.59 11.43
N LEU A 104 0.27 3.01 10.48
CA LEU A 104 1.67 2.62 10.35
C LEU A 104 2.47 3.05 11.59
N ALA A 105 2.34 4.31 12.01
CA ALA A 105 3.01 4.83 13.20
C ALA A 105 2.57 4.09 14.47
N TRP A 106 1.27 3.84 14.61
CA TRP A 106 0.73 3.04 15.71
C TRP A 106 1.31 1.63 15.72
N SER A 107 1.38 0.98 14.55
CA SER A 107 1.95 -0.35 14.43
C SER A 107 3.40 -0.37 14.89
N TRP A 108 4.21 0.54 14.38
CA TRP A 108 5.60 0.65 14.76
C TRP A 108 5.79 0.90 16.26
N VAL A 109 4.99 1.78 16.88
CA VAL A 109 5.03 1.98 18.34
C VAL A 109 4.72 0.67 19.07
N ARG A 110 3.71 -0.10 18.62
CA ARG A 110 3.24 -1.31 19.30
C ARG A 110 4.04 -2.58 19.03
N THR A 111 4.76 -2.69 17.92
CA THR A 111 5.46 -3.94 17.54
C THR A 111 6.89 -3.73 17.04
N GLY A 112 7.30 -2.50 16.74
CA GLY A 112 8.54 -2.22 16.01
C GLY A 112 8.47 -2.56 14.53
N ASP A 113 7.27 -2.89 14.02
CA ASP A 113 7.01 -3.28 12.63
C ASP A 113 5.83 -2.46 12.09
N PHE A 114 5.93 -2.01 10.84
CA PHE A 114 4.96 -1.09 10.25
C PHE A 114 3.61 -1.73 9.88
N ALA A 115 3.55 -3.06 9.71
CA ALA A 115 2.38 -3.75 9.21
C ALA A 115 1.57 -4.49 10.31
N SER A 116 2.25 -5.08 11.30
CA SER A 116 1.68 -6.03 12.26
C SER A 116 0.43 -5.57 13.01
N ARG A 117 0.29 -4.27 13.30
CA ARG A 117 -0.89 -3.66 13.92
C ARG A 117 -1.47 -2.52 13.08
N ASN A 118 -1.07 -2.39 11.82
CA ASN A 118 -1.69 -1.48 10.89
C ASN A 118 -3.02 -2.11 10.42
N VAL A 119 -4.15 -1.47 10.77
CA VAL A 119 -5.48 -2.00 10.45
C VAL A 119 -5.70 -2.18 8.95
N PHE A 120 -5.10 -1.31 8.13
CA PHE A 120 -5.21 -1.36 6.68
C PHE A 120 -4.44 -2.55 6.09
N GLU A 121 -3.23 -2.80 6.59
CA GLU A 121 -2.41 -3.97 6.21
C GLU A 121 -3.07 -5.29 6.64
N ARG A 122 -3.63 -5.33 7.85
CA ARG A 122 -4.35 -6.52 8.33
C ARG A 122 -5.63 -6.78 7.53
N ASN A 123 -6.34 -5.72 7.16
CA ASN A 123 -7.51 -5.81 6.29
C ASN A 123 -7.13 -6.24 4.86
N ALA A 124 -5.98 -5.78 4.35
CA ALA A 124 -5.43 -6.18 3.06
C ALA A 124 -4.85 -7.61 3.06
N GLY A 125 -4.68 -8.21 4.25
CA GLY A 125 -4.10 -9.54 4.42
C GLY A 125 -2.58 -9.51 4.44
N LEU A 126 -2.01 -9.58 5.65
CA LEU A 126 -0.56 -9.48 5.88
C LEU A 126 0.26 -10.47 5.05
N ALA A 127 -0.15 -11.74 5.03
CA ALA A 127 0.58 -12.80 4.34
C ALA A 127 0.63 -12.58 2.83
N MET A 128 -0.45 -12.04 2.23
CA MET A 128 -0.52 -11.72 0.80
C MET A 128 0.34 -10.50 0.44
N GLY A 129 0.70 -9.66 1.42
CA GLY A 129 1.66 -8.57 1.25
C GLY A 129 3.09 -8.95 1.65
N GLY A 130 3.35 -10.24 1.90
CA GLY A 130 4.66 -10.74 2.34
C GLY A 130 5.02 -10.44 3.80
N TYR A 131 4.09 -9.91 4.61
CA TYR A 131 4.35 -9.55 6.00
C TYR A 131 4.13 -10.72 6.96
N ARG A 132 5.01 -10.80 7.98
CA ARG A 132 4.86 -11.72 9.12
C ARG A 132 4.47 -10.92 10.36
N GLU A 133 3.38 -11.30 11.02
CA GLU A 133 2.90 -10.62 12.22
C GLU A 133 3.93 -10.72 13.37
N ARG A 134 4.29 -9.57 13.94
CA ARG A 134 5.19 -9.43 15.08
C ARG A 134 4.40 -9.28 16.38
N SER A 135 4.95 -9.78 17.48
CA SER A 135 4.35 -9.67 18.80
C SER A 135 4.33 -8.22 19.30
N VAL A 136 3.38 -7.92 20.18
CA VAL A 136 3.27 -6.61 20.80
C VAL A 136 4.40 -6.42 21.80
N ARG A 137 5.13 -5.30 21.70
CA ARG A 137 6.13 -4.88 22.69
C ARG A 137 5.48 -4.03 23.78
N SER A 138 6.10 -4.01 24.96
CA SER A 138 5.68 -3.10 26.02
C SER A 138 5.92 -1.64 25.61
N LEU A 139 5.03 -0.73 26.05
CA LEU A 139 5.16 0.70 25.76
C LEU A 139 6.46 1.30 26.29
N GLY A 140 6.95 0.79 27.44
CA GLY A 140 8.24 1.19 28.00
C GLY A 140 9.43 0.87 27.09
N THR A 141 9.39 -0.26 26.37
CA THR A 141 10.42 -0.62 25.38
C THR A 141 10.34 0.27 24.15
N ALA A 142 9.14 0.65 23.71
CA ALA A 142 8.95 1.60 22.60
C ALA A 142 9.49 2.99 22.92
N LEU A 143 9.19 3.52 24.11
CA LEU A 143 9.67 4.82 24.58
C LEU A 143 11.20 4.86 24.72
N ARG A 144 11.83 3.74 25.12
CA ARG A 144 13.29 3.64 25.17
C ARG A 144 13.93 3.68 23.78
N SER A 145 13.38 2.97 22.77
CA SER A 145 13.91 3.03 21.40
C SER A 145 13.83 4.44 20.78
N LEU A 146 12.80 5.22 21.13
CA LEU A 146 12.67 6.61 20.70
C LEU A 146 13.74 7.53 21.32
N ARG A 147 14.15 7.25 22.57
CA ARG A 147 15.16 8.04 23.29
C ARG A 147 16.59 7.74 22.85
N THR A 148 16.88 6.50 22.45
CA THR A 148 18.25 6.09 22.12
C THR A 148 18.63 6.31 20.65
N GLY A 149 17.69 6.76 19.80
CA GLY A 149 17.91 6.92 18.36
C GLY A 149 18.22 5.62 17.62
N ASN A 150 18.11 4.47 18.29
CA ASN A 150 18.40 3.17 17.72
C ASN A 150 17.13 2.64 17.05
N THR A 151 16.91 3.09 15.83
CA THR A 151 15.95 2.50 14.90
C THR A 151 16.56 1.21 14.38
N ALA A 152 16.22 0.08 15.02
CA ALA A 152 16.52 -1.25 14.52
C ALA A 152 15.79 -1.53 13.20
#